data_AF-A0A5J4TWI3-F1
#
_entry.id   AF-A0A5J4TWI3-F1
#
_cell.length_a   1.000
_cell.length_b   1.000
_cell.length_c   1.000
_cell.angle_alpha   90.00
_cell.angle_beta   90.00
_cell.angle_gamma   90.00
#
_symmetry.space_group_name_H-M   'P 1'
#
loop_
_entity.id
_entity.type
_entity.pdbx_description
1 polymer ?
#
loop_
_entity_poly.entity_id
_entity_poly.type
_entity_poly.pdbx_seq_one_letter_code
_entity_poly.pdbx_strand_id
1 'polypeptide(L)'
;KPIISDEDREECHRNRIWRQSLRLRTNNAISKLYNYQKFNKGYVQEIETGKAIDISKCPYLAVVDIDIDKKLDEQQRKIIRDELLQQLNSNKSLKVGLVQTAHGGIHIYCSMSDYKLRQNSMNGIIKSLESNPLNKRYGVDVFACVTPYNEESKEKTLRWVVLPDSIVKDKDSDVELQYINLNKMWNITKLSSIKKVFQTLKFDMNLILNIDKPKVTQLPALVVQESSQQITNDQEVIDEFTIKYIQRDKSYDISKIDSKIDMTQQTCILLCNGLKGLEIHNDAQELKKEITFLVLFKSINSLIKIDGIDEKFINDVYQRIRTMNNLTDSAKQHFDSQRERYKNEMTNPYILQGIVRDYNPTYYKDVIMKQLDKTKNDDNTSTSSVSMKSQSSYRSLDKTQIHISKIDLDDPFTLVDIEMKIYNQEYECDEDIVTDMLRIMRIINQKNDIFIMKRYDSSVKRCTFDILSDDAAQKKLSKAKWDGFRKKNLKLWSLFQECAGVFRLRDIQFISDEQDVFSIFQGWKHKQLDEINMDAIQLYLDLIKE
;
A
#
# COMPACT_ATOMS: atom_id res chain seq x y z
N LYS A 1 43.00 -26.07 30.43
CA LYS A 1 41.67 -26.13 29.75
C LYS A 1 41.95 -26.24 28.26
N PRO A 2 41.43 -27.25 27.53
CA PRO A 2 41.71 -27.34 26.11
C PRO A 2 41.08 -26.14 25.40
N ILE A 3 41.83 -25.52 24.50
CA ILE A 3 41.40 -24.38 23.68
C ILE A 3 40.49 -24.98 22.61
N ILE A 4 39.18 -24.92 22.84
CA ILE A 4 38.17 -25.26 21.83
C ILE A 4 38.26 -24.19 20.74
N SER A 5 38.49 -24.61 19.49
CA SER A 5 38.57 -23.72 18.34
C SER A 5 37.24 -22.98 18.13
N ASP A 6 37.25 -21.83 17.46
CA ASP A 6 36.01 -21.07 17.21
C ASP A 6 35.02 -21.86 16.33
N GLU A 7 35.52 -22.68 15.40
CA GLU A 7 34.70 -23.58 14.58
C GLU A 7 33.97 -24.65 15.43
N ASP A 8 34.69 -25.24 16.40
CA ASP A 8 34.11 -26.23 17.34
C ASP A 8 33.06 -25.59 18.26
N ARG A 9 33.24 -24.31 18.64
CA ARG A 9 32.24 -23.56 19.43
C ARG A 9 30.98 -23.28 18.62
N GLU A 10 31.13 -22.84 17.38
CA GLU A 10 29.97 -22.61 16.52
C GLU A 10 29.22 -23.90 16.23
N GLU A 11 29.91 -25.01 15.99
CA GLU A 11 29.28 -26.31 15.78
C GLU A 11 28.53 -26.79 17.02
N CYS A 12 29.12 -26.63 18.21
CA CYS A 12 28.45 -26.94 19.47
C CYS A 12 27.18 -26.10 19.68
N HIS A 13 27.27 -24.79 19.39
CA HIS A 13 26.14 -23.86 19.46
C HIS A 13 25.03 -24.22 18.46
N ARG A 14 25.40 -24.54 17.21
CA ARG A 14 24.48 -25.05 16.16
C ARG A 14 23.75 -26.31 16.60
N ASN A 15 24.50 -27.31 17.05
CA ASN A 15 23.95 -28.59 17.52
C ASN A 15 23.02 -28.42 18.71
N ARG A 16 23.30 -27.45 19.59
CA ARG A 16 22.42 -27.09 20.70
C ARG A 16 21.10 -26.49 20.19
N ILE A 17 21.13 -25.57 19.23
CA ILE A 17 19.92 -24.96 18.64
C ILE A 17 19.08 -26.01 17.89
N TRP A 18 19.70 -26.92 17.13
CA TRP A 18 18.98 -27.92 16.32
C TRP A 18 18.27 -29.01 17.14
N ARG A 19 18.64 -29.18 18.40
CA ARG A 19 17.97 -30.10 19.33
C ARG A 19 16.74 -29.49 20.00
N GLN A 20 16.55 -28.18 19.87
CA GLN A 20 15.40 -27.48 20.43
C GLN A 20 14.16 -27.66 19.55
N SER A 21 12.99 -27.72 20.20
CA SER A 21 11.71 -27.72 19.48
C SER A 21 11.52 -26.44 18.66
N LEU A 22 10.69 -26.51 17.62
CA LEU A 22 10.35 -25.33 16.83
C LEU A 22 9.83 -24.20 17.73
N ARG A 23 8.95 -24.52 18.68
CA ARG A 23 8.40 -23.56 19.65
C ARG A 23 9.48 -22.81 20.42
N LEU A 24 10.52 -23.51 20.90
CA LEU A 24 11.60 -22.88 21.67
C LEU A 24 12.48 -21.99 20.78
N ARG A 25 12.75 -22.46 19.55
CA ARG A 25 13.58 -21.73 18.58
C ARG A 25 12.95 -20.42 18.11
N THR A 26 11.62 -20.34 18.11
CA THR A 26 10.88 -19.20 17.56
C THR A 26 10.34 -18.25 18.64
N ASN A 27 10.43 -18.60 19.93
CA ASN A 27 9.74 -17.88 21.00
C ASN A 27 10.04 -16.37 21.05
N ASN A 28 11.31 -15.99 20.82
CA ASN A 28 11.74 -14.58 20.87
C ASN A 28 11.59 -13.84 19.53
N ALA A 29 11.08 -14.52 18.51
CA ALA A 29 10.88 -13.97 17.16
C ALA A 29 9.40 -13.84 16.79
N ILE A 30 8.49 -14.20 17.71
CA ILE A 30 7.06 -14.12 17.48
C ILE A 30 6.53 -12.77 17.94
N SER A 31 5.85 -12.08 17.04
CA SER A 31 5.11 -10.86 17.31
C SER A 31 3.61 -11.11 17.21
N LYS A 32 2.84 -10.46 18.07
CA LYS A 32 1.39 -10.47 18.00
C LYS A 32 0.92 -9.66 16.79
N LEU A 33 -0.13 -10.15 16.14
CA LEU A 33 -0.87 -9.45 15.11
C LEU A 33 -2.18 -8.97 15.70
N TYR A 34 -2.58 -7.77 15.31
CA TYR A 34 -3.77 -7.13 15.82
C TYR A 34 -4.70 -6.71 14.70
N ASN A 35 -5.99 -6.69 14.99
CA ASN A 35 -7.04 -6.14 14.13
C ASN A 35 -7.00 -6.73 12.71
N TYR A 36 -6.70 -8.02 12.60
CA TYR A 36 -6.67 -8.79 11.36
C TYR A 36 -5.63 -8.29 10.34
N GLN A 37 -4.64 -7.51 10.76
CA GLN A 37 -3.59 -7.00 9.88
C GLN A 37 -2.31 -7.82 9.98
N LYS A 38 -1.65 -8.04 8.83
CA LYS A 38 -0.35 -8.74 8.74
C LYS A 38 0.82 -7.93 9.31
N PHE A 39 0.62 -6.64 9.60
CA PHE A 39 1.62 -5.73 10.17
C PHE A 39 0.93 -4.82 11.20
N ASN A 40 1.54 -4.66 12.38
CA ASN A 40 1.00 -3.76 13.40
C ASN A 40 1.23 -2.30 12.97
N LYS A 41 0.16 -1.54 12.73
CA LYS A 41 0.21 -0.11 12.40
C LYS A 41 0.04 0.81 13.61
N GLY A 42 0.09 0.28 14.83
CA GLY A 42 0.00 1.07 16.07
C GLY A 42 -1.41 1.51 16.43
N TYR A 43 -2.39 0.61 16.35
CA TYR A 43 -3.77 0.89 16.75
C TYR A 43 -3.96 0.91 18.28
N VAL A 44 -4.91 1.73 18.76
CA VAL A 44 -5.17 1.97 20.19
C VAL A 44 -5.97 0.84 20.87
N GLN A 45 -6.73 0.05 20.10
CA GLN A 45 -7.32 -1.21 20.56
C GLN A 45 -6.66 -2.38 19.85
N GLU A 46 -6.09 -3.28 20.63
CA GLU A 46 -5.30 -4.41 20.17
C GLU A 46 -6.10 -5.71 20.35
N ILE A 47 -7.07 -5.98 19.46
CA ILE A 47 -7.67 -7.32 19.40
C ILE A 47 -6.61 -8.24 18.80
N GLU A 48 -6.04 -9.14 19.60
CA GLU A 48 -5.06 -10.13 19.14
C GLU A 48 -5.77 -11.09 18.18
N THR A 49 -5.50 -10.95 16.89
CA THR A 49 -6.11 -11.80 15.85
C THR A 49 -5.17 -12.87 15.33
N GLY A 50 -3.90 -12.83 15.74
CA GLY A 50 -2.93 -13.82 15.30
C GLY A 50 -1.51 -13.52 15.74
N LYS A 51 -0.57 -14.24 15.14
CA LYS A 51 0.86 -14.13 15.39
C LYS A 51 1.63 -14.22 14.08
N ALA A 52 2.75 -13.54 14.01
CA ALA A 52 3.71 -13.69 12.93
C ALA A 52 5.09 -13.94 13.51
N ILE A 53 5.89 -14.72 12.79
CA ILE A 53 7.28 -14.97 13.11
C ILE A 53 8.17 -14.13 12.21
N ASP A 54 9.12 -13.44 12.81
CA ASP A 54 10.21 -12.82 12.08
C ASP A 54 11.31 -13.85 11.80
N ILE A 55 11.38 -14.29 10.55
CA ILE A 55 12.36 -15.31 10.13
C ILE A 55 13.79 -14.81 10.31
N SER A 56 14.03 -13.50 10.20
CA SER A 56 15.38 -12.92 10.37
C SER A 56 15.93 -13.03 11.79
N LYS A 57 15.09 -13.32 12.78
CA LYS A 57 15.46 -13.57 14.18
C LYS A 57 15.54 -15.06 14.52
N CYS A 58 15.39 -15.95 13.53
CA CYS A 58 15.37 -17.41 13.73
C CYS A 58 16.50 -18.12 12.96
N PRO A 59 17.73 -18.17 13.50
CA PRO A 59 18.83 -18.89 12.88
C PRO A 59 18.48 -20.34 12.52
N TYR A 60 18.95 -20.77 11.35
CA TYR A 60 18.76 -22.12 10.81
C TYR A 60 17.30 -22.52 10.54
N LEU A 61 16.36 -21.58 10.54
CA LEU A 61 14.98 -21.81 10.12
C LEU A 61 14.81 -21.32 8.67
N ALA A 62 14.10 -22.11 7.88
CA ALA A 62 13.65 -21.71 6.56
C ALA A 62 12.15 -22.01 6.40
N VAL A 63 11.46 -21.16 5.66
CA VAL A 63 10.07 -21.32 5.24
C VAL A 63 10.05 -21.35 3.73
N VAL A 64 9.55 -22.44 3.15
CA VAL A 64 9.19 -22.51 1.74
C VAL A 64 7.73 -22.12 1.64
N ASP A 65 7.43 -21.04 0.94
CA ASP A 65 6.09 -20.52 0.73
C ASP A 65 5.64 -20.88 -0.69
N ILE A 66 4.56 -21.65 -0.78
CA ILE A 66 3.97 -22.09 -2.04
C ILE A 66 2.64 -21.37 -2.22
N ASP A 67 2.66 -20.35 -3.07
CA ASP A 67 1.50 -19.55 -3.42
C ASP A 67 0.77 -20.17 -4.61
N ILE A 68 -0.40 -20.76 -4.37
CA ILE A 68 -1.25 -21.28 -5.45
C ILE A 68 -1.93 -20.11 -6.16
N ASP A 69 -2.02 -20.19 -7.49
CA ASP A 69 -2.59 -19.14 -8.33
C ASP A 69 -4.01 -18.75 -7.87
N LYS A 70 -4.19 -17.46 -7.57
CA LYS A 70 -5.44 -16.90 -7.07
C LYS A 70 -6.55 -16.87 -8.11
N LYS A 71 -6.22 -16.97 -9.41
CA LYS A 71 -7.19 -17.04 -10.50
C LYS A 71 -7.93 -18.38 -10.56
N LEU A 72 -7.41 -19.40 -9.88
CA LEU A 72 -8.08 -20.70 -9.76
C LEU A 72 -9.22 -20.64 -8.75
N ASP A 73 -10.27 -21.42 -9.01
CA ASP A 73 -11.35 -21.62 -8.06
C ASP A 73 -10.89 -22.47 -6.85
N GLU A 74 -11.71 -22.51 -5.79
CA GLU A 74 -11.32 -23.22 -4.56
C GLU A 74 -11.17 -24.74 -4.75
N GLN A 75 -11.91 -25.36 -5.66
CA GLN A 75 -11.78 -26.80 -5.92
C GLN A 75 -10.45 -27.11 -6.61
N GLN A 76 -10.07 -26.31 -7.61
CA GLN A 76 -8.79 -26.42 -8.30
C GLN A 76 -7.61 -26.16 -7.35
N ARG A 77 -7.70 -25.11 -6.53
CA ARG A 77 -6.68 -24.84 -5.49
C ARG A 77 -6.54 -26.00 -4.52
N LYS A 78 -7.67 -26.60 -4.12
CA LYS A 78 -7.68 -27.76 -3.23
C LYS A 78 -6.99 -28.97 -3.87
N ILE A 79 -7.23 -29.28 -5.15
CA ILE A 79 -6.58 -30.39 -5.85
C ILE A 79 -5.05 -30.22 -5.82
N ILE A 80 -4.55 -29.04 -6.21
CA ILE A 80 -3.10 -28.76 -6.21
C ILE A 80 -2.52 -28.88 -4.80
N ARG A 81 -3.23 -28.36 -3.79
CA ARG A 81 -2.82 -28.44 -2.39
C ARG A 81 -2.74 -29.89 -1.91
N ASP A 82 -3.75 -30.70 -2.21
CA ASP A 82 -3.83 -32.10 -1.83
C ASP A 82 -2.71 -32.91 -2.52
N GLU A 83 -2.39 -32.64 -3.79
CA GLU A 83 -1.26 -33.24 -4.50
C GLU A 83 0.09 -32.89 -3.84
N LEU A 84 0.31 -31.62 -3.49
CA LEU A 84 1.54 -31.18 -2.80
C LEU A 84 1.66 -31.84 -1.43
N LEU A 85 0.57 -31.90 -0.66
CA LEU A 85 0.54 -32.56 0.64
C LEU A 85 0.77 -34.06 0.52
N GLN A 86 0.21 -34.71 -0.51
CA GLN A 86 0.46 -36.12 -0.79
C GLN A 86 1.93 -36.39 -1.09
N GLN A 87 2.58 -35.54 -1.90
CA GLN A 87 4.01 -35.65 -2.17
C GLN A 87 4.84 -35.49 -0.88
N LEU A 88 4.53 -34.51 -0.04
CA LEU A 88 5.22 -34.30 1.24
C LEU A 88 5.04 -35.48 2.20
N ASN A 89 3.81 -36.00 2.29
CA ASN A 89 3.44 -37.12 3.18
C ASN A 89 3.96 -38.47 2.68
N SER A 90 4.23 -38.62 1.37
CA SER A 90 4.81 -39.84 0.79
C SER A 90 6.17 -40.18 1.42
N ASN A 91 6.92 -39.16 1.85
CA ASN A 91 8.18 -39.32 2.54
C ASN A 91 7.97 -39.36 4.06
N LYS A 92 7.71 -40.55 4.62
CA LYS A 92 7.49 -40.76 6.06
C LYS A 92 8.62 -40.23 6.97
N SER A 93 9.82 -40.07 6.41
CA SER A 93 10.99 -39.56 7.13
C SER A 93 11.11 -38.03 7.07
N LEU A 94 10.21 -37.34 6.37
CA LEU A 94 10.13 -35.89 6.26
C LEU A 94 9.37 -35.34 7.46
N LYS A 95 10.08 -34.61 8.32
CA LYS A 95 9.52 -33.92 9.49
C LYS A 95 9.59 -32.42 9.25
N VAL A 96 8.49 -31.79 8.86
CA VAL A 96 8.40 -30.35 8.56
C VAL A 96 7.15 -29.77 9.18
N GLY A 97 7.11 -28.49 9.52
CA GLY A 97 5.87 -27.84 9.95
C GLY A 97 5.05 -27.41 8.74
N LEU A 98 3.76 -27.76 8.68
CA LEU A 98 2.89 -27.44 7.55
C LEU A 98 1.76 -26.51 7.98
N VAL A 99 1.55 -25.44 7.22
CA VAL A 99 0.45 -24.49 7.41
C VAL A 99 -0.22 -24.23 6.08
N GLN A 100 -1.53 -24.30 6.05
CA GLN A 100 -2.29 -23.77 4.92
C GLN A 100 -2.40 -22.25 5.06
N THR A 101 -2.02 -21.52 4.01
CA THR A 101 -2.08 -20.05 4.02
C THR A 101 -3.51 -19.55 3.81
N ALA A 102 -3.75 -18.29 4.16
CA ALA A 102 -5.04 -17.61 4.01
C ALA A 102 -5.68 -17.76 2.62
N HIS A 103 -4.88 -17.73 1.54
CA HIS A 103 -5.34 -17.85 0.16
C HIS A 103 -5.25 -19.28 -0.39
N GLY A 104 -5.07 -20.27 0.48
CA GLY A 104 -5.07 -21.68 0.12
C GLY A 104 -3.73 -22.24 -0.35
N GLY A 105 -2.63 -21.49 -0.23
CA GLY A 105 -1.27 -21.98 -0.43
C GLY A 105 -0.73 -22.79 0.76
N ILE A 106 0.58 -23.06 0.78
CA ILE A 106 1.24 -23.86 1.83
C ILE A 106 2.53 -23.20 2.30
N HIS A 107 2.67 -22.95 3.60
CA HIS A 107 3.97 -22.72 4.23
C HIS A 107 4.57 -24.03 4.72
N ILE A 108 5.84 -24.26 4.41
CA ILE A 108 6.62 -25.43 4.84
C ILE A 108 7.81 -24.95 5.69
N TYR A 109 7.71 -25.15 7.00
CA TYR A 109 8.76 -24.86 7.97
C TYR A 109 9.77 -26.00 8.01
N CYS A 110 11.02 -25.70 7.69
CA CYS A 110 12.10 -26.68 7.59
C CYS A 110 13.41 -26.12 8.14
N SER A 111 14.41 -27.00 8.33
CA SER A 111 15.75 -26.58 8.73
C SER A 111 16.50 -26.02 7.51
N MET A 112 17.09 -24.84 7.64
CA MET A 112 18.06 -24.35 6.65
C MET A 112 19.32 -25.23 6.61
N SER A 113 19.61 -25.99 7.67
CA SER A 113 20.86 -26.73 7.85
C SER A 113 22.07 -25.80 7.68
N ASP A 114 23.14 -26.28 7.07
CA ASP A 114 24.42 -25.61 6.77
C ASP A 114 24.49 -25.07 5.34
N TYR A 115 23.37 -25.09 4.59
CA TYR A 115 23.35 -24.61 3.22
C TYR A 115 23.59 -23.10 3.16
N LYS A 116 24.60 -22.68 2.39
CA LYS A 116 24.83 -21.28 2.03
C LYS A 116 23.77 -20.83 1.02
N LEU A 117 22.62 -20.40 1.51
CA LEU A 117 21.57 -19.82 0.69
C LEU A 117 21.97 -18.41 0.22
N ARG A 118 21.45 -17.96 -0.93
CA ARG A 118 21.84 -16.67 -1.55
C ARG A 118 21.51 -15.44 -0.69
N GLN A 119 20.31 -15.41 -0.11
CA GLN A 119 19.78 -14.26 0.62
C GLN A 119 18.61 -14.66 1.52
N ASN A 120 18.21 -13.79 2.45
CA ASN A 120 17.13 -14.06 3.40
C ASN A 120 15.73 -14.22 2.76
N SER A 121 15.54 -13.68 1.54
CA SER A 121 14.25 -13.67 0.82
C SER A 121 14.48 -13.99 -0.65
N MET A 122 14.09 -15.18 -1.08
CA MET A 122 14.26 -15.64 -2.46
C MET A 122 12.87 -15.80 -3.08
N ASN A 123 12.43 -14.78 -3.79
CA ASN A 123 11.07 -14.72 -4.32
C ASN A 123 11.06 -15.17 -5.80
N GLY A 124 9.96 -15.80 -6.23
CA GLY A 124 9.75 -16.25 -7.58
C GLY A 124 10.76 -17.29 -8.05
N ILE A 125 11.22 -18.16 -7.14
CA ILE A 125 12.13 -19.27 -7.48
C ILE A 125 11.49 -20.18 -8.52
N ILE A 126 10.19 -20.43 -8.33
CA ILE A 126 9.30 -20.98 -9.35
C ILE A 126 8.21 -19.93 -9.54
N LYS A 127 7.94 -19.55 -10.79
CA LYS A 127 6.84 -18.65 -11.12
C LYS A 127 5.62 -19.48 -11.50
N SER A 128 4.44 -19.04 -11.06
CA SER A 128 3.19 -19.54 -11.63
C SER A 128 3.15 -19.16 -13.11
N LEU A 129 2.89 -20.13 -13.99
CA LEU A 129 2.77 -19.91 -15.44
C LEU A 129 1.41 -20.40 -15.91
N GLU A 130 0.52 -19.45 -16.20
CA GLU A 130 -0.84 -19.73 -16.70
C GLU A 130 -0.84 -20.31 -18.11
N SER A 131 0.17 -19.96 -18.93
CA SER A 131 0.22 -20.23 -20.38
C SER A 131 0.69 -21.63 -20.77
N ASN A 132 1.10 -22.47 -19.82
CA ASN A 132 1.52 -23.84 -20.11
C ASN A 132 0.84 -24.83 -19.16
N PRO A 133 -0.03 -25.74 -19.66
CA PRO A 133 -0.71 -26.75 -18.84
C PRO A 133 0.25 -27.78 -18.21
N LEU A 134 1.51 -27.86 -18.64
CA LEU A 134 2.57 -28.63 -17.98
C LEU A 134 3.34 -27.84 -16.90
N ASN A 135 3.11 -26.53 -16.78
CA ASN A 135 3.78 -25.70 -15.77
C ASN A 135 2.97 -25.57 -14.48
N LYS A 136 3.69 -25.44 -13.37
CA LYS A 136 3.18 -25.38 -12.01
C LYS A 136 2.26 -24.15 -11.86
N ARG A 137 0.99 -24.37 -11.51
CA ARG A 137 -0.02 -23.32 -11.18
C ARG A 137 0.16 -22.76 -9.77
N TYR A 138 1.41 -22.68 -9.34
CA TYR A 138 1.83 -22.16 -8.05
C TYR A 138 3.20 -21.50 -8.18
N GLY A 139 3.39 -20.40 -7.45
CA GLY A 139 4.69 -19.78 -7.21
C GLY A 139 5.38 -20.41 -6.00
N VAL A 140 6.71 -20.33 -5.96
CA VAL A 140 7.50 -20.76 -4.81
C VAL A 140 8.48 -19.67 -4.40
N ASP A 141 8.36 -19.26 -3.14
CA ASP A 141 9.24 -18.36 -2.44
C ASP A 141 9.96 -19.10 -1.30
N VAL A 142 11.15 -18.64 -0.93
CA VAL A 142 11.89 -19.17 0.23
C VAL A 142 12.37 -18.04 1.11
N PHE A 143 12.00 -18.10 2.39
CA PHE A 143 12.46 -17.19 3.44
C PHE A 143 13.37 -17.93 4.40
N ALA A 144 14.53 -17.38 4.71
CA ALA A 144 15.49 -18.02 5.62
C ALA A 144 16.32 -16.99 6.39
N CYS A 145 16.82 -17.39 7.57
CA CYS A 145 17.76 -16.59 8.34
C CYS A 145 19.21 -16.86 7.88
N VAL A 146 19.58 -16.41 6.69
CA VAL A 146 20.97 -16.53 6.19
C VAL A 146 21.90 -15.58 6.93
N THR A 147 21.40 -14.37 7.16
CA THR A 147 22.07 -13.33 7.93
C THR A 147 21.08 -12.77 8.95
N PRO A 148 21.35 -12.91 10.26
CA PRO A 148 20.47 -12.40 11.30
C PRO A 148 20.24 -10.89 11.16
N TYR A 149 19.05 -10.44 11.57
CA TYR A 149 18.79 -9.00 11.68
C TYR A 149 19.66 -8.38 12.78
N ASN A 150 20.31 -7.26 12.47
CA ASN A 150 21.06 -6.47 13.44
C ASN A 150 20.26 -5.20 13.79
N GLU A 151 19.88 -5.05 15.05
CA GLU A 151 19.11 -3.90 15.53
C GLU A 151 19.93 -2.59 15.50
N GLU A 152 21.26 -2.67 15.66
CA GLU A 152 22.15 -1.50 15.67
C GLU A 152 22.34 -0.90 14.27
N SER A 153 22.55 -1.75 13.25
CA SER A 153 22.74 -1.27 11.88
C SER A 153 21.43 -1.07 11.12
N LYS A 154 20.30 -1.58 11.63
CA LYS A 154 19.00 -1.67 10.92
C LYS A 154 19.14 -2.24 9.51
N GLU A 155 20.20 -3.01 9.25
CA GLU A 155 20.45 -3.55 7.93
C GLU A 155 19.57 -4.77 7.71
N LYS A 156 18.80 -4.73 6.62
CA LYS A 156 17.92 -5.76 6.04
C LYS A 156 16.47 -5.71 6.48
N THR A 157 15.61 -6.20 5.58
CA THR A 157 14.16 -6.19 5.69
C THR A 157 13.68 -7.29 6.63
N LEU A 158 12.88 -6.91 7.63
CA LEU A 158 12.13 -7.85 8.46
C LEU A 158 11.26 -8.73 7.55
N ARG A 159 11.20 -10.04 7.82
CA ARG A 159 10.39 -10.99 7.05
C ARG A 159 9.43 -11.73 7.98
N TRP A 160 8.23 -11.17 8.04
CA TRP A 160 7.14 -11.65 8.89
C TRP A 160 6.36 -12.71 8.13
N VAL A 161 6.39 -13.94 8.65
CA VAL A 161 5.59 -15.05 8.14
C VAL A 161 4.45 -15.28 9.13
N VAL A 162 3.20 -15.26 8.65
CA VAL A 162 2.03 -15.46 9.52
C VAL A 162 2.00 -16.92 10.01
N LEU A 163 1.74 -17.08 11.31
CA LEU A 163 1.68 -18.37 11.99
C LEU A 163 0.27 -18.98 11.91
N PRO A 164 0.13 -20.31 12.07
CA PRO A 164 -1.18 -20.96 12.13
C PRO A 164 -2.04 -20.40 13.27
N ASP A 165 -3.35 -20.62 13.17
CA ASP A 165 -4.39 -20.14 14.07
C ASP A 165 -4.58 -18.60 14.04
N SER A 166 -3.84 -17.91 13.18
CA SER A 166 -4.01 -16.48 12.92
C SER A 166 -5.12 -16.23 11.91
N ILE A 167 -5.89 -15.17 12.14
CA ILE A 167 -6.91 -14.65 11.25
C ILE A 167 -6.45 -13.28 10.73
N VAL A 168 -6.48 -13.12 9.42
CA VAL A 168 -6.08 -11.89 8.71
C VAL A 168 -7.15 -11.49 7.71
N LYS A 169 -7.28 -10.19 7.44
CA LYS A 169 -8.13 -9.69 6.36
C LYS A 169 -7.39 -9.73 5.03
N ASP A 170 -8.14 -9.97 3.96
CA ASP A 170 -7.61 -9.77 2.62
C ASP A 170 -7.33 -8.27 2.39
N LYS A 171 -6.37 -7.95 1.51
CA LYS A 171 -6.10 -6.55 1.16
C LYS A 171 -7.23 -5.94 0.32
N ASP A 172 -7.89 -6.79 -0.47
CA ASP A 172 -8.87 -6.41 -1.48
C ASP A 172 -10.31 -6.74 -1.07
N SER A 173 -10.52 -7.37 0.09
CA SER A 173 -11.85 -7.71 0.61
C SER A 173 -11.88 -7.70 2.15
N ASP A 174 -13.05 -7.46 2.74
CA ASP A 174 -13.28 -7.55 4.18
C ASP A 174 -13.41 -9.00 4.69
N VAL A 175 -13.05 -9.98 3.86
CA VAL A 175 -13.10 -11.39 4.21
C VAL A 175 -11.98 -11.73 5.17
N GLU A 176 -12.35 -12.32 6.30
CA GLU A 176 -11.42 -12.90 7.26
C GLU A 176 -10.93 -14.26 6.77
N LEU A 177 -9.62 -14.40 6.65
CA LEU A 177 -8.95 -15.60 6.17
C LEU A 177 -8.06 -16.18 7.27
N GLN A 178 -8.16 -17.49 7.47
CA GLN A 178 -7.45 -18.19 8.53
C GLN A 178 -6.23 -18.95 8.01
N TYR A 179 -5.14 -18.92 8.77
CA TYR A 179 -4.01 -19.82 8.59
C TYR A 179 -4.23 -21.10 9.40
N ILE A 180 -4.19 -22.27 8.76
CA ILE A 180 -4.58 -23.54 9.39
C ILE A 180 -3.35 -24.42 9.62
N ASN A 181 -3.19 -24.94 10.84
CA ASN A 181 -2.13 -25.90 11.16
C ASN A 181 -2.44 -27.28 10.56
N LEU A 182 -1.63 -27.76 9.63
CA LEU A 182 -1.90 -29.01 8.90
C LEU A 182 -1.32 -30.25 9.58
N ASN A 183 -0.32 -30.12 10.45
CA ASN A 183 0.35 -31.30 11.02
C ASN A 183 0.87 -31.13 12.46
N LYS A 184 0.24 -30.24 13.25
CA LYS A 184 0.63 -29.95 14.64
C LYS A 184 2.11 -29.57 14.74
N MET A 185 2.52 -28.59 13.93
CA MET A 185 3.94 -28.23 13.74
C MET A 185 4.74 -28.03 15.04
N TRP A 186 4.09 -27.56 16.11
CA TRP A 186 4.74 -27.20 17.37
C TRP A 186 5.26 -28.41 18.15
N ASN A 187 4.79 -29.61 17.81
CA ASN A 187 5.23 -30.87 18.41
C ASN A 187 6.46 -31.46 17.73
N ILE A 188 6.96 -30.83 16.65
CA ILE A 188 8.12 -31.32 15.91
C ILE A 188 9.40 -30.84 16.59
N THR A 189 10.17 -31.81 17.10
CA THR A 189 11.44 -31.56 17.81
C THR A 189 12.64 -31.43 16.88
N LYS A 190 12.58 -32.04 15.69
CA LYS A 190 13.65 -31.98 14.68
C LYS A 190 13.06 -31.80 13.29
N LEU A 191 13.35 -30.67 12.68
CA LEU A 191 12.96 -30.38 11.30
C LEU A 191 13.92 -31.03 10.30
N SER A 192 13.36 -31.51 9.20
CA SER A 192 14.11 -31.95 8.03
C SER A 192 14.71 -30.75 7.31
N SER A 193 15.85 -30.96 6.65
CA SER A 193 16.54 -29.92 5.89
C SER A 193 15.72 -29.46 4.68
N ILE A 194 15.88 -28.21 4.27
CA ILE A 194 15.31 -27.64 3.05
C ILE A 194 15.66 -28.45 1.80
N LYS A 195 16.88 -29.03 1.72
CA LYS A 195 17.26 -29.95 0.63
C LYS A 195 16.31 -31.13 0.51
N LYS A 196 15.93 -31.74 1.64
CA LYS A 196 15.02 -32.88 1.67
C LYS A 196 13.60 -32.50 1.23
N VAL A 197 13.15 -31.29 1.57
CA VAL A 197 11.89 -30.72 1.07
C VAL A 197 11.95 -30.56 -0.45
N PHE A 198 13.00 -29.92 -0.96
CA PHE A 198 13.20 -29.71 -2.40
C PHE A 198 13.28 -31.03 -3.16
N GLN A 199 13.99 -32.03 -2.63
CA GLN A 199 14.03 -33.38 -3.22
C GLN A 199 12.65 -34.04 -3.25
N THR A 200 11.88 -33.94 -2.16
CA THR A 200 10.54 -34.55 -2.07
C THR A 200 9.55 -33.90 -3.05
N LEU A 201 9.63 -32.57 -3.22
CA LEU A 201 8.79 -31.80 -4.14
C LEU A 201 9.37 -31.71 -5.57
N LYS A 202 10.53 -32.34 -5.82
CA LYS A 202 11.26 -32.27 -7.10
C LYS A 202 11.54 -30.82 -7.55
N PHE A 203 11.98 -29.97 -6.62
CA PHE A 203 12.43 -28.61 -6.87
C PHE A 203 13.96 -28.57 -7.04
N ASP A 204 14.46 -27.71 -7.92
CA ASP A 204 15.90 -27.55 -8.12
C ASP A 204 16.50 -26.71 -6.99
N MET A 205 17.43 -27.32 -6.26
CA MET A 205 18.16 -26.69 -5.15
C MET A 205 19.10 -25.58 -5.64
N ASN A 206 19.60 -25.67 -6.88
CA ASN A 206 20.53 -24.68 -7.43
C ASN A 206 19.91 -23.28 -7.52
N LEU A 207 18.59 -23.17 -7.49
CA LEU A 207 17.89 -21.89 -7.54
C LEU A 207 18.07 -21.07 -6.26
N ILE A 208 18.38 -21.70 -5.13
CA ILE A 208 18.50 -21.04 -3.82
C ILE A 208 19.92 -21.03 -3.24
N LEU A 209 20.85 -21.82 -3.81
CA LEU A 209 22.24 -21.91 -3.37
C LEU A 209 23.09 -20.74 -3.87
N ASN A 210 23.92 -20.19 -2.98
CA ASN A 210 24.97 -19.24 -3.36
C ASN A 210 26.11 -20.01 -4.05
N ILE A 211 26.00 -20.15 -5.37
CA ILE A 211 27.06 -20.73 -6.20
C ILE A 211 28.03 -19.59 -6.48
N ASP A 212 29.25 -19.68 -5.97
CA ASP A 212 30.34 -18.80 -6.40
C ASP A 212 30.40 -18.88 -7.93
N LYS A 213 30.12 -17.77 -8.62
CA LYS A 213 30.24 -17.73 -10.07
C LYS A 213 31.69 -18.14 -10.40
N PRO A 214 31.93 -19.22 -11.17
CA PRO A 214 33.27 -19.45 -11.67
C PRO A 214 33.69 -18.23 -12.50
N LYS A 215 34.90 -17.73 -12.26
CA LYS A 215 35.55 -16.72 -13.10
C LYS A 215 35.40 -17.19 -14.55
N VAL A 216 34.76 -16.37 -15.38
CA VAL A 216 34.57 -16.63 -16.80
C VAL A 216 35.95 -16.70 -17.45
N THR A 217 36.41 -17.92 -17.73
CA THR A 217 37.48 -18.16 -18.71
C THR A 217 36.83 -18.12 -20.09
N GLN A 218 37.41 -17.36 -21.00
CA GLN A 218 36.89 -17.05 -22.32
C GLN A 218 36.89 -18.26 -23.30
N LEU A 219 35.89 -18.23 -24.19
CA LEU A 219 35.79 -18.74 -25.58
C LEU A 219 35.52 -20.25 -25.85
N PRO A 220 34.95 -20.62 -27.04
CA PRO A 220 34.31 -19.82 -28.10
C PRO A 220 32.92 -20.33 -28.57
N ALA A 221 32.31 -19.52 -29.45
CA ALA A 221 31.00 -19.66 -30.08
C ALA A 221 30.86 -20.78 -31.13
N LEU A 222 29.62 -21.22 -31.35
CA LEU A 222 29.05 -21.86 -32.56
C LEU A 222 27.57 -21.42 -32.62
N VAL A 223 27.21 -20.30 -33.27
CA VAL A 223 26.77 -20.15 -34.68
C VAL A 223 25.70 -21.15 -35.12
N VAL A 224 24.46 -20.67 -35.27
CA VAL A 224 23.62 -20.82 -36.49
C VAL A 224 22.67 -19.59 -36.58
N GLN A 225 22.99 -18.68 -37.52
CA GLN A 225 22.09 -17.77 -38.26
C GLN A 225 21.06 -18.59 -39.06
N GLU A 226 19.88 -18.20 -39.52
CA GLU A 226 19.18 -16.94 -39.83
C GLU A 226 17.73 -17.40 -40.13
N SER A 227 16.68 -16.59 -40.03
CA SER A 227 16.27 -15.76 -41.17
C SER A 227 15.02 -14.94 -40.82
N SER A 228 15.05 -13.68 -41.25
CA SER A 228 13.95 -12.72 -41.20
C SER A 228 12.96 -12.99 -42.34
N GLN A 229 11.65 -12.95 -42.04
CA GLN A 229 10.61 -12.59 -43.00
C GLN A 229 9.66 -11.59 -42.34
N GLN A 230 9.65 -10.37 -42.88
CA GLN A 230 8.58 -9.41 -42.67
C GLN A 230 7.38 -9.81 -43.54
N ILE A 231 6.22 -10.02 -42.94
CA ILE A 231 4.92 -9.68 -43.55
C ILE A 231 4.05 -9.05 -42.45
N THR A 232 3.49 -7.90 -42.84
CA THR A 232 2.59 -7.00 -42.14
C THR A 232 1.28 -7.67 -41.71
N ASN A 233 0.83 -7.38 -40.49
CA ASN A 233 -0.54 -6.92 -40.21
C ASN A 233 -0.67 -6.51 -38.74
N ASP A 234 -1.43 -5.45 -38.54
CA ASP A 234 -1.62 -4.71 -37.31
C ASP A 234 -2.16 -5.56 -36.16
N GLN A 235 -1.43 -5.57 -35.03
CA GLN A 235 -2.00 -5.60 -33.68
C GLN A 235 -0.88 -5.19 -32.70
N GLU A 236 -1.07 -4.12 -31.93
CA GLU A 236 -0.11 -3.62 -30.94
C GLU A 236 0.25 -4.71 -29.91
N VAL A 237 1.35 -5.42 -30.15
CA VAL A 237 2.05 -6.23 -29.16
C VAL A 237 2.95 -5.28 -28.37
N ILE A 238 2.60 -5.02 -27.12
CA ILE A 238 3.43 -4.27 -26.18
C ILE A 238 4.72 -5.06 -25.97
N ASP A 239 5.82 -4.53 -26.51
CA ASP A 239 7.15 -5.11 -26.48
C ASP A 239 7.70 -5.22 -25.04
N GLU A 240 7.71 -6.46 -24.53
CA GLU A 240 8.15 -6.89 -23.20
C GLU A 240 9.64 -6.55 -22.92
N PHE A 241 10.39 -6.12 -23.94
CA PHE A 241 11.78 -5.67 -23.81
C PHE A 241 11.92 -4.26 -23.21
N THR A 242 10.91 -3.39 -23.36
CA THR A 242 10.95 -1.99 -22.83
C THR A 242 10.80 -1.95 -21.30
N ILE A 243 10.10 -2.92 -20.71
CA ILE A 243 9.86 -2.99 -19.26
C ILE A 243 11.14 -3.37 -18.48
N LYS A 244 12.06 -4.11 -19.11
CA LYS A 244 13.24 -4.67 -18.43
C LYS A 244 14.31 -3.63 -18.08
N TYR A 245 14.35 -2.49 -18.78
CA TYR A 245 15.38 -1.46 -18.58
C TYR A 245 14.86 -0.16 -17.92
N ILE A 246 13.55 0.02 -17.79
CA ILE A 246 12.98 1.17 -17.04
C ILE A 246 13.00 0.92 -15.51
N GLN A 247 13.13 -0.33 -15.06
CA GLN A 247 13.10 -0.68 -13.62
C GLN A 247 14.43 -0.45 -12.86
N ARG A 248 15.49 0.08 -13.48
CA ARG A 248 16.79 0.24 -12.81
C ARG A 248 17.19 1.65 -12.40
N ASP A 249 16.45 2.69 -12.79
CA ASP A 249 16.62 4.02 -12.21
C ASP A 249 15.46 4.35 -11.28
N LYS A 250 15.81 4.82 -10.09
CA LYS A 250 14.94 5.12 -8.94
C LYS A 250 13.58 5.66 -9.40
N SER A 251 12.56 4.84 -9.15
CA SER A 251 11.15 5.08 -9.40
C SER A 251 10.76 6.54 -9.11
N TYR A 252 10.39 7.27 -10.16
CA TYR A 252 9.38 8.31 -10.02
C TYR A 252 8.09 7.59 -9.70
N ASP A 253 7.71 7.66 -8.43
CA ASP A 253 6.50 7.05 -7.93
C ASP A 253 5.29 7.85 -8.43
N ILE A 254 4.60 7.31 -9.44
CA ILE A 254 3.35 7.87 -9.99
C ILE A 254 2.14 7.40 -9.17
N SER A 255 2.33 6.68 -8.04
CA SER A 255 1.20 6.21 -7.20
C SER A 255 0.59 7.29 -6.30
N LYS A 256 1.12 8.53 -6.32
CA LYS A 256 0.40 9.71 -5.81
C LYS A 256 -0.68 10.11 -6.83
N ILE A 257 -1.87 9.54 -6.66
CA ILE A 257 -3.09 9.93 -7.36
C ILE A 257 -3.51 11.32 -6.87
N ASP A 258 -2.89 12.34 -7.44
CA ASP A 258 -3.53 13.63 -7.70
C ASP A 258 -4.05 13.60 -9.15
N SER A 259 -5.15 14.30 -9.42
CA SER A 259 -5.88 14.36 -10.69
C SER A 259 -4.99 14.24 -11.93
N LYS A 260 -5.13 13.13 -12.67
CA LYS A 260 -4.57 12.97 -14.02
C LYS A 260 -5.10 14.12 -14.87
N ILE A 261 -4.24 15.07 -15.23
CA ILE A 261 -4.62 16.27 -15.99
C ILE A 261 -4.86 15.84 -17.44
N ASP A 262 -5.92 16.32 -18.08
CA ASP A 262 -6.12 16.01 -19.49
C ASP A 262 -4.97 16.56 -20.35
N MET A 263 -4.35 15.67 -21.14
CA MET A 263 -3.14 15.96 -21.91
C MET A 263 -3.52 16.58 -23.25
N THR A 264 -3.93 17.84 -23.22
CA THR A 264 -4.19 18.66 -24.42
C THR A 264 -2.91 19.35 -24.90
N GLN A 265 -2.92 19.87 -26.14
CA GLN A 265 -1.82 20.70 -26.66
C GLN A 265 -1.48 21.86 -25.72
N GLN A 266 -2.50 22.51 -25.13
CA GLN A 266 -2.30 23.60 -24.18
C GLN A 266 -1.65 23.13 -22.87
N THR A 267 -2.06 21.99 -22.33
CA THR A 267 -1.41 21.37 -21.15
C THR A 267 0.07 21.08 -21.44
N CYS A 268 0.38 20.55 -22.63
CA CYS A 268 1.75 20.25 -23.05
C CYS A 268 2.62 21.52 -23.10
N ILE A 269 2.09 22.62 -23.65
CA ILE A 269 2.79 23.92 -23.68
C ILE A 269 3.13 24.37 -22.25
N LEU A 270 2.16 24.29 -21.33
CA LEU A 270 2.36 24.72 -19.95
C LEU A 270 3.39 23.85 -19.22
N LEU A 271 3.37 22.54 -19.45
CA LEU A 271 4.34 21.60 -18.90
C LEU A 271 5.76 21.88 -19.43
N CYS A 272 5.93 22.09 -20.73
CA CYS A 272 7.21 22.45 -21.32
C CYS A 272 7.75 23.78 -20.77
N ASN A 273 6.89 24.78 -20.55
CA ASN A 273 7.27 26.04 -19.92
C ASN A 273 7.72 25.85 -18.45
N GLY A 274 7.12 24.89 -17.74
CA GLY A 274 7.48 24.54 -16.37
C GLY A 274 8.87 23.90 -16.22
N LEU A 275 9.47 23.45 -17.33
CA LEU A 275 10.85 22.98 -17.32
C LEU A 275 11.87 24.12 -17.15
N LYS A 276 11.52 25.37 -17.44
CA LYS A 276 12.47 26.48 -17.45
C LYS A 276 13.25 26.60 -16.13
N GLY A 277 14.58 26.70 -16.25
CA GLY A 277 15.49 26.91 -15.12
C GLY A 277 15.84 25.66 -14.31
N LEU A 278 15.31 24.49 -14.67
CA LEU A 278 15.64 23.23 -13.99
C LEU A 278 17.05 22.74 -14.36
N GLU A 279 17.72 22.13 -13.39
CA GLU A 279 19.03 21.49 -13.58
C GLU A 279 18.87 20.10 -14.19
N ILE A 280 19.62 19.82 -15.28
CA ILE A 280 19.50 18.58 -16.06
C ILE A 280 20.86 17.92 -16.23
N HIS A 281 20.88 16.62 -16.00
CA HIS A 281 22.06 15.75 -16.01
C HIS A 281 22.03 14.79 -17.21
N ASN A 282 23.21 14.33 -17.63
CA ASN A 282 23.33 13.35 -18.71
C ASN A 282 22.81 11.97 -18.25
N ASP A 283 23.34 11.49 -17.11
CA ASP A 283 23.06 10.19 -16.51
C ASP A 283 22.80 10.34 -14.99
N ALA A 284 22.10 9.37 -14.39
CA ALA A 284 21.74 9.39 -12.98
C ALA A 284 22.92 9.00 -12.08
N GLN A 285 23.09 9.71 -10.95
CA GLN A 285 23.98 9.28 -9.87
C GLN A 285 23.19 8.53 -8.77
N GLU A 286 23.76 7.44 -8.24
CA GLU A 286 23.10 6.53 -7.28
C GLU A 286 22.62 7.17 -5.96
N LEU A 287 22.93 8.43 -5.68
CA LEU A 287 22.65 9.09 -4.39
C LEU A 287 21.84 10.39 -4.49
N LYS A 288 21.58 10.93 -5.68
CA LYS A 288 20.84 12.19 -5.87
C LYS A 288 19.55 11.99 -6.67
N LYS A 289 18.54 12.80 -6.40
CA LYS A 289 17.27 12.85 -7.14
C LYS A 289 17.44 13.93 -8.22
N GLU A 290 17.75 13.52 -9.45
CA GLU A 290 18.13 14.39 -10.56
C GLU A 290 17.25 14.15 -11.81
N ILE A 291 17.13 15.16 -12.67
CA ILE A 291 16.48 15.02 -13.98
C ILE A 291 17.53 14.59 -15.00
N THR A 292 17.34 13.43 -15.63
CA THR A 292 18.26 12.91 -16.65
C THR A 292 17.68 13.01 -18.05
N PHE A 293 18.55 13.06 -19.08
CA PHE A 293 18.11 13.02 -20.48
C PHE A 293 17.28 11.79 -20.80
N LEU A 294 17.60 10.63 -20.22
CA LEU A 294 16.86 9.39 -20.45
C LEU A 294 15.36 9.56 -20.17
N VAL A 295 15.01 10.09 -19.00
CA VAL A 295 13.61 10.24 -18.59
C VAL A 295 12.96 11.42 -19.30
N LEU A 296 13.69 12.54 -19.41
CA LEU A 296 13.19 13.76 -19.99
C LEU A 296 12.89 13.61 -21.49
N PHE A 297 13.85 13.10 -22.28
CA PHE A 297 13.72 13.02 -23.74
C PHE A 297 12.64 12.04 -24.17
N LYS A 298 12.55 10.88 -23.49
CA LYS A 298 11.46 9.92 -23.71
C LYS A 298 10.08 10.52 -23.42
N SER A 299 9.97 11.35 -22.38
CA SER A 299 8.71 12.01 -22.03
C SER A 299 8.32 13.09 -23.04
N ILE A 300 9.29 13.84 -23.57
CA ILE A 300 9.06 14.85 -24.61
C ILE A 300 8.66 14.18 -25.92
N ASN A 301 9.38 13.14 -26.35
CA ASN A 301 9.06 12.42 -27.58
C ASN A 301 7.64 11.84 -27.54
N SER A 302 7.17 11.42 -26.37
CA SER A 302 5.80 10.90 -26.21
C SER A 302 4.69 11.94 -26.43
N LEU A 303 5.00 13.24 -26.38
CA LEU A 303 4.03 14.31 -26.66
C LEU A 303 3.55 14.30 -28.11
N ILE A 304 4.29 13.70 -29.04
CA ILE A 304 3.88 13.57 -30.45
C ILE A 304 2.57 12.77 -30.61
N LYS A 305 2.18 11.99 -29.58
CA LYS A 305 0.94 11.22 -29.56
C LYS A 305 -0.28 12.05 -29.15
N ILE A 306 -0.11 13.34 -28.84
CA ILE A 306 -1.19 14.23 -28.42
C ILE A 306 -1.69 15.02 -29.62
N ASP A 307 -3.02 15.07 -29.78
CA ASP A 307 -3.67 15.80 -30.87
C ASP A 307 -3.23 17.28 -30.91
N GLY A 308 -2.76 17.73 -32.07
CA GLY A 308 -2.28 19.09 -32.30
C GLY A 308 -0.78 19.30 -32.08
N ILE A 309 -0.01 18.27 -31.70
CA ILE A 309 1.45 18.34 -31.58
C ILE A 309 2.13 17.73 -32.80
N ASP A 310 3.05 18.48 -33.41
CA ASP A 310 3.84 18.05 -34.56
C ASP A 310 5.35 17.93 -34.22
N GLU A 311 6.13 17.38 -35.15
CA GLU A 311 7.58 17.25 -34.97
C GLU A 311 8.28 18.60 -34.78
N LYS A 312 7.71 19.66 -35.36
CA LYS A 312 8.23 21.03 -35.21
C LYS A 312 8.13 21.49 -33.76
N PHE A 313 6.99 21.26 -33.10
CA PHE A 313 6.80 21.55 -31.69
C PHE A 313 7.80 20.79 -30.82
N ILE A 314 8.00 19.49 -31.08
CA ILE A 314 8.98 18.67 -30.35
C ILE A 314 10.40 19.26 -30.49
N ASN A 315 10.79 19.63 -31.72
CA ASN A 315 12.07 20.26 -31.97
C ASN A 315 12.24 21.61 -31.25
N ASP A 316 11.18 22.42 -31.19
CA ASP A 316 11.18 23.69 -30.45
C ASP A 316 11.34 23.46 -28.93
N VAL A 317 10.73 22.41 -28.38
CA VAL A 317 10.89 22.04 -26.96
C VAL A 317 12.34 21.64 -26.67
N TYR A 318 12.98 20.85 -27.54
CA TYR A 318 14.41 20.53 -27.39
C TYR A 318 15.30 21.77 -27.42
N GLN A 319 15.03 22.73 -28.31
CA GLN A 319 15.77 23.99 -28.35
C GLN A 319 15.57 24.83 -27.09
N ARG A 320 14.35 24.86 -26.54
CA ARG A 320 14.07 25.53 -25.27
C ARG A 320 14.81 24.88 -24.11
N ILE A 321 14.87 23.55 -24.04
CA ILE A 321 15.64 22.86 -23.00
C ILE A 321 17.13 23.18 -23.12
N ARG A 322 17.66 23.25 -24.34
CA ARG A 322 19.06 23.62 -24.54
C ARG A 322 19.39 25.04 -24.05
N THR A 323 18.45 25.97 -24.20
CA THR A 323 18.69 27.41 -24.01
C THR A 323 18.17 27.98 -22.69
N MET A 324 17.16 27.36 -22.09
CA MET A 324 16.43 27.88 -20.93
C MET A 324 16.58 27.05 -19.66
N ASN A 325 17.38 25.98 -19.69
CA ASN A 325 17.67 25.10 -18.55
C ASN A 325 19.14 25.13 -18.14
N ASN A 326 19.38 24.78 -16.87
CA ASN A 326 20.71 24.67 -16.31
C ASN A 326 21.31 23.28 -16.62
N LEU A 327 21.78 23.09 -17.85
CA LEU A 327 22.46 21.85 -18.23
C LEU A 327 23.83 21.76 -17.54
N THR A 328 24.12 20.62 -16.91
CA THR A 328 25.50 20.30 -16.46
C THR A 328 26.46 20.24 -17.64
N ASP A 329 27.78 20.38 -17.41
CA ASP A 329 28.75 20.41 -18.51
C ASP A 329 28.78 19.10 -19.32
N SER A 330 28.61 17.96 -18.64
CA SER A 330 28.41 16.66 -19.29
C SER A 330 27.11 16.64 -20.11
N ALA A 331 26.00 17.18 -19.57
CA ALA A 331 24.74 17.26 -20.29
C ALA A 331 24.84 18.14 -21.54
N LYS A 332 25.56 19.27 -21.48
CA LYS A 332 25.79 20.14 -22.65
C LYS A 332 26.55 19.40 -23.75
N GLN A 333 27.59 18.64 -23.39
CA GLN A 333 28.43 17.90 -24.34
C GLN A 333 27.66 16.77 -25.04
N HIS A 334 26.75 16.11 -24.31
CA HIS A 334 26.05 14.92 -24.81
C HIS A 334 24.62 15.16 -25.31
N PHE A 335 24.13 16.41 -25.28
CA PHE A 335 22.74 16.74 -25.62
C PHE A 335 22.30 16.18 -26.98
N ASP A 336 23.06 16.45 -28.04
CA ASP A 336 22.69 16.05 -29.41
C ASP A 336 22.81 14.52 -29.60
N SER A 337 23.87 13.91 -29.04
CA SER A 337 24.05 12.46 -29.10
C SER A 337 22.93 11.70 -28.37
N GLN A 338 22.48 12.21 -27.22
CA GLN A 338 21.43 11.58 -26.43
C GLN A 338 20.05 11.81 -27.05
N ARG A 339 19.83 12.97 -27.69
CA ARG A 339 18.61 13.25 -28.45
C ARG A 339 18.46 12.30 -29.62
N GLU A 340 19.54 12.07 -30.38
CA GLU A 340 19.51 11.11 -31.49
C GLU A 340 19.31 9.68 -30.99
N ARG A 341 20.02 9.29 -29.92
CA ARG A 341 19.89 7.96 -29.29
C ARG A 341 18.45 7.66 -28.89
N TYR A 342 17.74 8.61 -28.29
CA TYR A 342 16.37 8.40 -27.80
C TYR A 342 15.28 8.83 -28.77
N LYS A 343 15.61 9.23 -30.01
CA LYS A 343 14.67 9.81 -30.98
C LYS A 343 13.40 8.97 -31.21
N ASN A 344 13.56 7.65 -31.24
CA ASN A 344 12.46 6.69 -31.44
C ASN A 344 11.94 6.07 -30.13
N GLU A 345 12.49 6.46 -28.99
CA GLU A 345 12.09 5.96 -27.69
C GLU A 345 11.08 6.92 -27.03
N MET A 346 9.98 6.35 -26.54
CA MET A 346 8.90 7.09 -25.89
C MET A 346 8.56 6.45 -24.54
N THR A 347 8.02 7.26 -23.63
CA THR A 347 7.41 6.78 -22.39
C THR A 347 5.99 7.31 -22.26
N ASN A 348 5.43 7.28 -21.05
CA ASN A 348 4.14 7.88 -20.76
C ASN A 348 4.26 9.42 -20.69
N PRO A 349 3.47 10.21 -21.43
CA PRO A 349 3.57 11.68 -21.44
C PRO A 349 3.30 12.33 -20.08
N TYR A 350 2.58 11.64 -19.19
CA TYR A 350 2.36 12.08 -17.81
C TYR A 350 3.63 12.07 -16.94
N ILE A 351 4.73 11.45 -17.40
CA ILE A 351 6.03 11.59 -16.76
C ILE A 351 6.50 13.05 -16.76
N LEU A 352 6.18 13.81 -17.81
CA LEU A 352 6.52 15.23 -17.89
C LEU A 352 5.78 16.05 -16.81
N GLN A 353 4.52 15.71 -16.54
CA GLN A 353 3.76 16.24 -15.40
C GLN A 353 4.46 15.94 -14.07
N GLY A 354 4.94 14.71 -13.89
CA GLY A 354 5.69 14.29 -12.71
C GLY A 354 6.99 15.08 -12.52
N ILE A 355 7.74 15.32 -13.60
CA ILE A 355 8.98 16.11 -13.57
C ILE A 355 8.68 17.55 -13.11
N VAL A 356 7.72 18.23 -13.74
CA VAL A 356 7.39 19.63 -13.39
C VAL A 356 6.84 19.73 -11.97
N ARG A 357 6.00 18.78 -11.54
CA ARG A 357 5.46 18.73 -10.16
C ARG A 357 6.57 18.58 -9.12
N ASP A 358 7.52 17.68 -9.37
CA ASP A 358 8.53 17.32 -8.38
C ASP A 358 9.68 18.34 -8.31
N TYR A 359 10.06 18.96 -9.44
CA TYR A 359 11.21 19.86 -9.52
C TYR A 359 10.83 21.33 -9.70
N ASN A 360 9.59 21.65 -10.08
CA ASN A 360 9.06 23.01 -10.12
C ASN A 360 7.65 23.10 -9.47
N PRO A 361 7.53 22.76 -8.17
CA PRO A 361 6.23 22.64 -7.50
C PRO A 361 5.44 23.95 -7.45
N THR A 362 6.13 25.10 -7.38
CA THR A 362 5.50 26.43 -7.37
C THR A 362 4.83 26.72 -8.71
N TYR A 363 5.55 26.57 -9.82
CA TYR A 363 4.98 26.76 -11.16
C TYR A 363 3.84 25.77 -11.42
N TYR A 364 4.01 24.52 -10.99
CA TYR A 364 2.98 23.49 -11.13
C TYR A 364 1.66 23.86 -10.44
N LYS A 365 1.73 24.35 -9.20
CA LYS A 365 0.52 24.77 -8.45
C LYS A 365 -0.05 26.10 -8.97
N ASP A 366 0.80 27.08 -9.25
CA ASP A 366 0.33 28.45 -9.53
C ASP A 366 -0.06 28.69 -10.99
N VAL A 367 0.50 27.93 -11.93
CA VAL A 367 0.24 28.14 -13.37
C VAL A 367 -0.59 26.99 -13.91
N ILE A 368 -0.09 25.76 -13.77
CA ILE A 368 -0.74 24.58 -14.38
C ILE A 368 -2.08 24.29 -13.70
N MET A 369 -2.13 24.20 -12.37
CA MET A 369 -3.40 23.92 -11.69
C MET A 369 -4.40 25.08 -11.80
N LYS A 370 -3.96 26.35 -11.70
CA LYS A 370 -4.86 27.50 -11.82
C LYS A 370 -5.43 27.72 -13.22
N GLN A 371 -4.72 27.36 -14.29
CA GLN A 371 -5.27 27.45 -15.66
C GLN A 371 -6.31 26.39 -15.96
N LEU A 372 -6.20 25.19 -15.37
CA LEU A 372 -7.19 24.12 -15.51
C LEU A 372 -8.51 24.44 -14.81
N ASP A 373 -8.48 25.31 -13.80
CA ASP A 373 -9.68 25.85 -13.15
C ASP A 373 -10.34 26.95 -13.99
N LYS A 374 -9.63 27.58 -14.94
CA LYS A 374 -10.19 28.59 -15.87
C LYS A 374 -10.83 27.95 -17.10
N THR A 375 -10.20 26.96 -17.72
CA THR A 375 -10.77 26.28 -18.92
C THR A 375 -12.06 25.52 -18.63
N LYS A 376 -12.31 25.10 -17.38
CA LYS A 376 -13.62 24.54 -16.98
C LYS A 376 -14.76 25.57 -16.89
N ASN A 377 -14.45 26.86 -16.89
CA ASN A 377 -15.45 27.95 -16.82
C ASN A 377 -15.79 28.55 -18.20
N ASP A 378 -14.94 28.37 -19.22
CA ASP A 378 -15.12 29.03 -20.53
C ASP A 378 -16.00 28.23 -21.52
N ASP A 379 -16.21 26.93 -21.31
CA ASP A 379 -17.02 26.08 -22.21
C ASP A 379 -18.55 26.27 -22.11
N ASN A 380 -19.03 27.17 -21.24
CA ASN A 380 -20.46 27.40 -21.00
C ASN A 380 -21.04 28.69 -21.62
N THR A 381 -20.36 29.32 -22.58
CA THR A 381 -20.89 30.54 -23.20
C THR A 381 -21.02 30.43 -24.70
N SER A 382 -22.11 29.82 -25.15
CA SER A 382 -22.72 30.16 -26.43
C SER A 382 -24.23 30.00 -26.29
N THR A 383 -24.96 31.02 -26.75
CA THR A 383 -26.44 31.14 -26.89
C THR A 383 -27.16 31.87 -25.74
N SER A 384 -27.26 33.22 -25.90
CA SER A 384 -28.43 34.13 -25.72
C SER A 384 -29.46 33.84 -24.60
N SER A 385 -30.00 34.78 -23.81
CA SER A 385 -30.16 36.24 -23.92
C SER A 385 -30.82 36.78 -22.63
N VAL A 386 -30.38 37.97 -22.17
CA VAL A 386 -31.12 39.00 -21.39
C VAL A 386 -31.94 38.57 -20.15
N SER A 387 -31.40 38.81 -18.95
CA SER A 387 -31.97 39.75 -17.96
C SER A 387 -31.06 39.88 -16.73
N MET A 388 -30.94 41.10 -16.23
CA MET A 388 -30.00 41.51 -15.18
C MET A 388 -30.48 41.20 -13.75
N LYS A 389 -29.48 41.08 -12.86
CA LYS A 389 -29.47 41.04 -11.38
C LYS A 389 -29.58 39.62 -10.83
N SER A 390 -28.60 39.06 -10.12
CA SER A 390 -27.78 39.66 -9.06
C SER A 390 -26.43 38.96 -8.90
N GLN A 391 -25.41 39.74 -8.51
CA GLN A 391 -24.05 39.35 -8.15
C GLN A 391 -24.00 38.14 -7.19
N SER A 392 -23.37 37.02 -7.57
CA SER A 392 -22.83 36.07 -6.60
C SER A 392 -21.38 36.44 -6.29
N SER A 393 -21.22 37.39 -5.38
CA SER A 393 -20.00 37.50 -4.59
C SER A 393 -19.65 36.12 -4.04
N TYR A 394 -18.40 35.68 -4.12
CA TYR A 394 -17.91 34.55 -3.32
C TYR A 394 -18.20 34.87 -1.84
N ARG A 395 -19.31 34.37 -1.29
CA ARG A 395 -19.63 34.55 0.13
C ARG A 395 -18.69 33.63 0.90
N SER A 396 -17.75 34.17 1.67
CA SER A 396 -16.97 33.35 2.60
C SER A 396 -17.90 32.73 3.65
N LEU A 397 -17.57 31.52 4.14
CA LEU A 397 -18.37 30.81 5.13
C LEU A 397 -18.58 31.70 6.37
N ASP A 398 -19.82 32.00 6.73
CA ASP A 398 -20.14 32.83 7.88
C ASP A 398 -20.10 32.00 9.15
N LYS A 399 -18.92 31.98 9.79
CA LYS A 399 -18.70 31.21 11.02
C LYS A 399 -19.60 31.62 12.17
N THR A 400 -20.25 32.78 12.13
CA THR A 400 -21.17 33.24 13.18
C THR A 400 -22.53 32.54 13.12
N GLN A 401 -22.89 31.91 11.99
CA GLN A 401 -24.14 31.16 11.82
C GLN A 401 -23.99 29.67 12.17
N ILE A 402 -22.78 29.20 12.46
CA ILE A 402 -22.51 27.80 12.79
C ILE A 402 -22.87 27.54 14.25
N HIS A 403 -23.84 26.67 14.50
CA HIS A 403 -24.20 26.26 15.85
C HIS A 403 -23.32 25.11 16.35
N ILE A 404 -22.56 25.33 17.42
CA ILE A 404 -21.67 24.33 18.00
C ILE A 404 -22.44 23.47 19.01
N SER A 405 -22.89 22.29 18.58
CA SER A 405 -23.61 21.32 19.42
C SER A 405 -22.64 20.28 20.01
N LYS A 406 -22.86 19.83 21.26
CA LYS A 406 -22.15 18.65 21.79
C LYS A 406 -22.51 17.39 20.97
N ILE A 407 -21.58 16.45 20.86
CA ILE A 407 -21.89 15.13 20.26
C ILE A 407 -22.75 14.37 21.27
N ASP A 408 -24.00 14.10 20.89
CA ASP A 408 -24.93 13.26 21.63
C ASP A 408 -24.98 11.87 20.97
N LEU A 409 -24.74 10.80 21.73
CA LEU A 409 -24.80 9.42 21.24
C LEU A 409 -26.18 8.75 21.41
N ASP A 410 -27.11 9.38 22.13
CA ASP A 410 -28.49 8.92 22.21
C ASP A 410 -29.32 9.43 21.01
N ASP A 411 -28.90 10.57 20.44
CA ASP A 411 -29.37 11.02 19.12
C ASP A 411 -28.97 9.98 18.03
N PRO A 412 -29.89 9.45 17.21
CA PRO A 412 -29.55 8.51 16.15
C PRO A 412 -28.86 9.15 14.93
N PHE A 413 -28.75 10.49 14.86
CA PHE A 413 -28.20 11.20 13.71
C PHE A 413 -26.72 10.89 13.43
N THR A 414 -26.39 10.53 12.19
CA THR A 414 -25.07 10.08 11.74
C THR A 414 -24.65 10.73 10.41
N LEU A 415 -23.46 10.38 9.91
CA LEU A 415 -22.99 10.79 8.58
C LEU A 415 -23.94 10.38 7.45
N VAL A 416 -24.62 9.23 7.58
CA VAL A 416 -25.57 8.76 6.56
C VAL A 416 -26.74 9.73 6.44
N ASP A 417 -27.20 10.31 7.54
CA ASP A 417 -28.29 11.29 7.55
C ASP A 417 -27.87 12.58 6.84
N ILE A 418 -26.61 13.02 7.03
CA ILE A 418 -26.05 14.15 6.29
C ILE A 418 -25.99 13.84 4.78
N GLU A 419 -25.55 12.64 4.41
CA GLU A 419 -25.51 12.19 3.01
C GLU A 419 -26.91 12.15 2.38
N MET A 420 -27.92 11.67 3.12
CA MET A 420 -29.31 11.64 2.69
C MET A 420 -29.88 13.05 2.54
N LYS A 421 -29.64 13.96 3.49
CA LYS A 421 -30.04 15.36 3.39
C LYS A 421 -29.39 16.07 2.20
N ILE A 422 -28.12 15.77 1.89
CA ILE A 422 -27.42 16.26 0.67
C ILE A 422 -28.11 15.73 -0.59
N TYR A 423 -28.39 14.42 -0.63
CA TYR A 423 -29.03 13.77 -1.77
C TYR A 423 -30.44 14.33 -2.02
N ASN A 424 -31.21 14.54 -0.97
CA ASN A 424 -32.55 15.12 -1.00
C ASN A 424 -32.56 16.65 -1.19
N GLN A 425 -31.39 17.30 -1.22
CA GLN A 425 -31.24 18.76 -1.33
C GLN A 425 -31.94 19.54 -0.20
N GLU A 426 -31.87 19.02 1.02
CA GLU A 426 -32.52 19.60 2.20
C GLU A 426 -31.71 20.73 2.88
N TYR A 427 -30.49 21.00 2.42
CA TYR A 427 -29.64 22.06 2.97
C TYR A 427 -29.83 23.37 2.20
N GLU A 428 -30.06 24.46 2.93
CA GLU A 428 -30.19 25.79 2.35
C GLU A 428 -28.84 26.52 2.25
N CYS A 429 -27.89 26.19 3.13
CA CYS A 429 -26.54 26.76 3.09
C CYS A 429 -25.47 25.77 3.54
N ASP A 430 -24.20 26.16 3.36
CA ASP A 430 -23.07 25.30 3.74
C ASP A 430 -22.89 25.27 5.27
N GLU A 431 -23.29 26.34 5.96
CA GLU A 431 -23.26 26.47 7.42
C GLU A 431 -24.18 25.46 8.12
N ASP A 432 -25.33 25.13 7.52
CA ASP A 432 -26.24 24.08 8.01
C ASP A 432 -25.56 22.71 7.98
N ILE A 433 -24.83 22.43 6.91
CA ILE A 433 -24.06 21.19 6.75
C ILE A 433 -22.97 21.14 7.82
N VAL A 434 -22.24 22.24 8.04
CA VAL A 434 -21.19 22.28 9.09
C VAL A 434 -21.80 22.08 10.48
N THR A 435 -22.97 22.65 10.74
CA THR A 435 -23.70 22.46 12.01
C THR A 435 -24.06 21.00 12.23
N ASP A 436 -24.58 20.31 11.20
CA ASP A 436 -24.87 18.87 11.30
C ASP A 436 -23.58 18.02 11.37
N MET A 437 -22.50 18.43 10.70
CA MET A 437 -21.18 17.79 10.86
C MET A 437 -20.68 17.92 12.31
N LEU A 438 -20.91 19.05 12.98
CA LEU A 438 -20.58 19.22 14.39
C LEU A 438 -21.45 18.36 15.32
N ARG A 439 -22.59 17.81 14.89
CA ARG A 439 -23.31 16.82 15.72
C ARG A 439 -22.64 15.46 15.73
N ILE A 440 -21.82 15.18 14.71
CA ILE A 440 -21.26 13.85 14.49
C ILE A 440 -19.74 13.80 14.60
N MET A 441 -18.98 14.90 14.53
CA MET A 441 -17.51 14.80 14.56
C MET A 441 -16.78 15.92 15.30
N ARG A 442 -15.60 15.60 15.82
CA ARG A 442 -14.64 16.51 16.46
C ARG A 442 -13.20 16.13 16.15
N ILE A 443 -12.27 17.08 16.30
CA ILE A 443 -10.84 16.85 16.14
C ILE A 443 -10.08 17.22 17.41
N ILE A 444 -9.05 16.45 17.74
CA ILE A 444 -8.16 16.68 18.89
C ILE A 444 -6.73 16.66 18.38
N ASN A 445 -5.96 17.68 18.75
CA ASN A 445 -4.56 17.80 18.36
C ASN A 445 -3.66 17.24 19.47
N GLN A 446 -3.10 16.05 19.26
CA GLN A 446 -2.09 15.45 20.14
C GLN A 446 -0.72 15.40 19.42
N LYS A 447 -0.07 14.23 19.30
CA LYS A 447 1.12 14.07 18.44
C LYS A 447 0.78 14.12 16.95
N ASN A 448 -0.44 13.70 16.61
CA ASN A 448 -1.07 13.78 15.29
C ASN A 448 -2.53 14.21 15.50
N ASP A 449 -3.18 14.77 14.48
CA ASP A 449 -4.61 15.09 14.52
C ASP A 449 -5.45 13.80 14.54
N ILE A 450 -6.33 13.69 15.55
CA ILE A 450 -7.23 12.55 15.74
C ILE A 450 -8.67 13.02 15.55
N PHE A 451 -9.45 12.27 14.77
CA PHE A 451 -10.84 12.57 14.47
C PHE A 451 -11.78 11.65 15.25
N ILE A 452 -12.67 12.21 16.03
CA ILE A 452 -13.76 11.49 16.69
C ILE A 452 -14.98 11.62 15.79
N MET A 453 -15.57 10.50 15.36
CA MET A 453 -16.73 10.51 14.47
C MET A 453 -17.80 9.53 14.93
N LYS A 454 -19.00 10.03 15.18
CA LYS A 454 -20.20 9.28 15.55
C LYS A 454 -20.60 8.32 14.44
N ARG A 455 -20.98 7.09 14.84
CA ARG A 455 -21.52 6.05 13.97
C ARG A 455 -22.63 5.29 14.68
N TYR A 456 -23.57 4.75 13.92
CA TYR A 456 -24.52 3.79 14.47
C TYR A 456 -23.89 2.40 14.56
N ASP A 457 -24.07 1.72 15.70
CA ASP A 457 -23.63 0.35 15.90
C ASP A 457 -24.84 -0.58 16.03
N SER A 458 -25.07 -1.41 15.01
CA SER A 458 -26.20 -2.33 14.95
C SER A 458 -26.13 -3.45 15.99
N SER A 459 -24.93 -3.78 16.49
CA SER A 459 -24.73 -4.86 17.47
C SER A 459 -25.20 -4.43 18.86
N VAL A 460 -25.00 -3.16 19.21
CA VAL A 460 -25.47 -2.57 20.47
C VAL A 460 -26.73 -1.73 20.32
N LYS A 461 -27.25 -1.55 19.10
CA LYS A 461 -28.46 -0.77 18.76
C LYS A 461 -28.44 0.67 19.32
N ARG A 462 -27.28 1.33 19.26
CA ARG A 462 -27.10 2.73 19.69
C ARG A 462 -25.97 3.38 18.91
N CYS A 463 -25.90 4.71 18.92
CA CYS A 463 -24.73 5.38 18.38
C CYS A 463 -23.51 5.21 19.30
N THR A 464 -22.37 5.04 18.66
CA THR A 464 -21.03 4.99 19.25
C THR A 464 -20.15 5.96 18.46
N PHE A 465 -18.84 5.95 18.67
CA PHE A 465 -17.91 6.76 17.90
C PHE A 465 -16.69 5.96 17.47
N ASP A 466 -16.13 6.33 16.32
CA ASP A 466 -14.84 5.90 15.83
C ASP A 466 -13.77 6.94 16.16
N ILE A 467 -12.55 6.46 16.36
CA ILE A 467 -11.34 7.28 16.38
C ILE A 467 -10.62 7.04 15.05
N LEU A 468 -10.53 8.08 14.22
CA LEU A 468 -10.04 8.03 12.85
C LEU A 468 -8.74 8.83 12.70
N SER A 469 -7.85 8.35 11.82
CA SER A 469 -6.73 9.15 11.29
C SER A 469 -7.22 10.13 10.23
N ASP A 470 -6.38 11.13 9.90
CA ASP A 470 -6.64 12.10 8.82
C ASP A 470 -7.04 11.42 7.51
N ASP A 471 -6.24 10.44 7.04
CA ASP A 471 -6.55 9.65 5.82
C ASP A 471 -7.92 8.96 5.88
N ALA A 472 -8.32 8.45 7.05
CA ALA A 472 -9.58 7.73 7.21
C ALA A 472 -10.77 8.69 7.25
N ALA A 473 -10.64 9.81 7.95
CA ALA A 473 -11.63 10.88 7.97
C ALA A 473 -11.82 11.51 6.58
N GLN A 474 -10.72 11.80 5.89
CA GLN A 474 -10.73 12.31 4.52
C GLN A 474 -11.46 11.36 3.57
N LYS A 475 -11.16 10.05 3.64
CA LYS A 475 -11.84 9.05 2.82
C LYS A 475 -13.34 8.96 3.09
N LYS A 476 -13.78 9.08 4.36
CA LYS A 476 -15.22 9.08 4.69
C LYS A 476 -15.90 10.35 4.18
N LEU A 477 -15.36 11.54 4.49
CA LEU A 477 -15.96 12.83 4.14
C LEU A 477 -15.83 13.21 2.66
N SER A 478 -14.93 12.57 1.91
CA SER A 478 -14.77 12.84 0.47
C SER A 478 -15.76 12.09 -0.42
N LYS A 479 -16.58 11.17 0.15
CA LYS A 479 -17.59 10.41 -0.60
C LYS A 479 -18.80 11.27 -0.95
N ALA A 480 -19.29 12.04 0.02
CA ALA A 480 -20.40 12.95 -0.16
C ALA A 480 -19.96 14.21 -0.92
N LYS A 481 -20.78 14.62 -1.89
CA LYS A 481 -20.59 15.84 -2.66
C LYS A 481 -21.87 16.66 -2.62
N TRP A 482 -21.72 17.93 -2.29
CA TRP A 482 -22.79 18.90 -2.20
C TRP A 482 -22.67 19.90 -3.35
N ASP A 483 -23.78 20.13 -4.06
CA ASP A 483 -23.88 21.19 -5.07
C ASP A 483 -24.46 22.45 -4.42
N GLY A 484 -23.68 23.08 -3.55
CA GLY A 484 -24.11 24.26 -2.80
C GLY A 484 -24.13 25.54 -3.61
N PHE A 485 -24.83 26.54 -3.08
CA PHE A 485 -24.90 27.90 -3.64
C PHE A 485 -23.51 28.54 -3.82
N ARG A 486 -22.52 28.17 -2.98
CA ARG A 486 -21.14 28.69 -3.06
C ARG A 486 -20.29 27.95 -4.08
N LYS A 487 -20.42 26.62 -4.18
CA LYS A 487 -19.55 25.78 -4.99
C LYS A 487 -20.24 24.46 -5.36
N LYS A 488 -20.25 24.15 -6.65
CA LYS A 488 -20.67 22.85 -7.16
C LYS A 488 -19.64 21.76 -6.81
N ASN A 489 -20.12 20.55 -6.54
CA ASN A 489 -19.35 19.37 -6.18
C ASN A 489 -18.41 19.59 -4.96
N LEU A 490 -18.84 20.41 -4.01
CA LEU A 490 -18.11 20.63 -2.77
C LEU A 490 -18.12 19.34 -1.94
N LYS A 491 -16.92 18.78 -1.71
CA LYS A 491 -16.77 17.63 -0.80
C LYS A 491 -16.92 18.11 0.64
N LEU A 492 -17.53 17.28 1.50
CA LEU A 492 -17.60 17.58 2.95
C LEU A 492 -16.21 17.77 3.56
N TRP A 493 -15.21 17.03 3.08
CA TRP A 493 -13.82 17.23 3.51
C TRP A 493 -13.31 18.65 3.22
N SER A 494 -13.59 19.19 2.04
CA SER A 494 -13.18 20.54 1.67
C SER A 494 -13.92 21.59 2.52
N LEU A 495 -15.21 21.37 2.79
CA LEU A 495 -15.99 22.23 3.66
C LEU A 495 -15.44 22.23 5.10
N PHE A 496 -15.10 21.05 5.63
CA PHE A 496 -14.41 20.91 6.90
C PHE A 496 -13.08 21.68 6.94
N GLN A 497 -12.24 21.57 5.90
CA GLN A 497 -10.94 22.25 5.87
C GLN A 497 -11.05 23.77 6.00
N GLU A 498 -12.11 24.40 5.45
CA GLU A 498 -12.38 25.84 5.59
C GLU A 498 -12.72 26.27 7.03
N CYS A 499 -13.26 25.33 7.82
CA CYS A 499 -13.75 25.60 9.17
C CYS A 499 -13.16 24.67 10.25
N ALA A 500 -12.04 24.00 10.00
CA ALA A 500 -11.46 22.99 10.90
C ALA A 500 -11.27 23.49 12.35
N GLY A 501 -11.05 24.80 12.53
CA GLY A 501 -10.96 25.43 13.84
C GLY A 501 -12.20 25.24 14.74
N VAL A 502 -13.42 25.19 14.18
CA VAL A 502 -14.66 25.02 14.98
C VAL A 502 -14.88 23.58 15.46
N PHE A 503 -14.16 22.62 14.87
CA PHE A 503 -14.24 21.20 15.24
C PHE A 503 -13.26 20.83 16.36
N ARG A 504 -12.39 21.75 16.79
CA ARG A 504 -11.30 21.46 17.73
C ARG A 504 -11.80 21.32 19.16
N LEU A 505 -11.39 20.23 19.80
CA LEU A 505 -11.42 20.06 21.24
C LEU A 505 -9.98 20.02 21.77
N ARG A 506 -9.82 20.39 23.05
CA ARG A 506 -8.56 20.42 23.77
C ARG A 506 -8.07 19.00 24.06
N ASP A 507 -8.95 18.12 24.52
CA ASP A 507 -8.56 16.77 24.94
C ASP A 507 -9.74 15.78 24.93
N ILE A 508 -9.44 14.52 25.22
CA ILE A 508 -10.40 13.42 25.44
C ILE A 508 -10.19 12.81 26.83
N GLN A 509 -11.26 12.68 27.60
CA GLN A 509 -11.22 12.10 28.94
C GLN A 509 -12.32 11.04 29.12
N PHE A 510 -12.15 10.17 30.10
CA PHE A 510 -13.17 9.15 30.38
C PHE A 510 -14.49 9.80 30.80
N ILE A 511 -14.48 10.73 31.76
CA ILE A 511 -15.64 11.55 32.14
C ILE A 511 -15.17 13.00 32.21
N SER A 512 -15.89 13.93 31.58
CA SER A 512 -15.58 15.36 31.71
C SER A 512 -16.83 16.22 31.51
N ASP A 513 -16.94 17.28 32.33
CA ASP A 513 -17.97 18.32 32.20
C ASP A 513 -17.47 19.54 31.40
N GLU A 514 -16.19 19.58 31.04
CA GLU A 514 -15.57 20.67 30.27
C GLU A 514 -16.11 20.69 28.83
N GLN A 515 -16.51 21.87 28.34
CA GLN A 515 -17.11 22.00 27.00
C GLN A 515 -16.12 21.74 25.86
N ASP A 516 -14.83 21.92 26.09
CA ASP A 516 -13.77 21.69 25.11
C ASP A 516 -13.02 20.36 25.32
N VAL A 517 -13.56 19.45 26.13
CA VAL A 517 -13.04 18.08 26.30
C VAL A 517 -14.11 17.08 25.87
N PHE A 518 -13.73 16.06 25.11
CA PHE A 518 -14.65 14.98 24.75
C PHE A 518 -14.75 13.97 25.90
N SER A 519 -15.96 13.75 26.45
CA SER A 519 -16.23 12.69 27.41
C SER A 519 -16.47 11.36 26.69
N ILE A 520 -15.67 10.32 26.98
CA ILE A 520 -15.86 8.96 26.43
C ILE A 520 -17.05 8.26 27.07
N PHE A 521 -17.23 8.46 28.38
CA PHE A 521 -18.30 7.90 29.16
C PHE A 521 -19.56 8.71 28.90
N GLN A 522 -20.56 7.99 28.41
CA GLN A 522 -21.80 8.53 27.89
C GLN A 522 -22.97 7.89 28.64
N GLY A 523 -22.76 7.66 29.94
CA GLY A 523 -23.70 6.93 30.81
C GLY A 523 -23.64 5.41 30.66
N TRP A 524 -24.53 4.75 31.38
CA TRP A 524 -24.66 3.30 31.38
C TRP A 524 -25.39 2.81 30.13
N LYS A 525 -25.05 1.61 29.65
CA LYS A 525 -25.73 0.96 28.50
C LYS A 525 -27.25 0.85 28.71
N HIS A 526 -27.68 0.78 29.95
CA HIS A 526 -29.07 0.73 30.36
C HIS A 526 -29.42 2.05 31.03
N LYS A 527 -30.62 2.58 30.73
CA LYS A 527 -31.16 3.72 31.47
C LYS A 527 -31.19 3.37 32.95
N GLN A 528 -30.75 4.29 33.79
CA GLN A 528 -30.96 4.18 35.22
C GLN A 528 -32.47 4.06 35.46
N LEU A 529 -32.89 2.99 36.12
CA LEU A 529 -34.29 2.83 36.52
C LEU A 529 -34.51 3.74 37.73
N ASP A 530 -35.59 4.51 37.71
CA ASP A 530 -35.96 5.38 38.85
C ASP A 530 -36.33 4.55 40.08
N GLU A 531 -36.85 3.33 39.87
CA GLU A 531 -37.23 2.39 40.92
C GLU A 531 -36.72 0.97 40.60
N ILE A 532 -36.26 0.26 41.62
CA ILE A 532 -35.72 -1.09 41.50
C ILE A 532 -36.81 -2.10 41.89
N ASN A 533 -37.12 -3.06 41.02
CA ASN A 533 -38.02 -4.16 41.34
C ASN A 533 -37.30 -5.21 42.20
N MET A 534 -37.49 -5.12 43.51
CA MET A 534 -36.85 -6.00 44.48
C MET A 534 -37.28 -7.47 44.34
N ASP A 535 -38.52 -7.76 43.93
CA ASP A 535 -39.01 -9.13 43.79
C ASP A 535 -38.27 -9.89 42.68
N ALA A 536 -37.91 -9.20 41.59
CA ALA A 536 -37.14 -9.79 40.49
C ALA A 536 -35.67 -10.05 40.86
N ILE A 537 -35.12 -9.28 41.79
CA ILE A 537 -33.71 -9.36 42.22
C ILE A 537 -33.55 -10.36 43.37
N GLN A 538 -34.56 -10.49 44.23
CA GLN A 538 -34.52 -11.32 45.43
C GLN A 538 -34.14 -12.78 45.12
N LEU A 539 -34.67 -13.35 44.03
CA LEU A 539 -34.34 -14.70 43.55
C LEU A 539 -32.83 -14.90 43.30
N TYR A 540 -32.11 -13.87 42.86
CA TYR A 540 -30.67 -13.96 42.62
C TYR A 540 -29.85 -13.73 43.91
N LEU A 541 -30.37 -12.93 44.84
CA LEU A 541 -29.73 -12.69 46.14
C LEU A 541 -29.82 -13.92 47.04
N ASP A 542 -30.92 -14.66 46.97
CA ASP A 542 -31.11 -15.89 47.76
C ASP A 542 -30.19 -17.01 47.26
N LEU A 543 -29.86 -17.04 45.97
CA LEU A 543 -28.89 -17.96 45.34
C LEU A 543 -27.44 -17.78 45.82
N ILE A 544 -27.10 -16.61 46.37
CA ILE A 544 -25.76 -16.31 46.91
C ILE A 544 -25.65 -16.74 48.39
N LYS A 545 -26.77 -17.08 49.05
CA LYS A 545 -26.81 -17.47 50.46
C LYS A 545 -26.74 -18.98 50.71
N GLU A 546 -26.75 -19.81 49.67
CA GLU A 546 -26.32 -21.23 49.72
C GLU A 546 -24.83 -21.35 49.41
#